data_AF-A0A1A9BXA8-F1
#
_entry.id   AF-A0A1A9BXA8-F1
#
_cell.length_a   1.000
_cell.length_b   1.000
_cell.length_c   1.000
_cell.angle_alpha   90.00
_cell.angle_beta   90.00
_cell.angle_gamma   90.00
#
_symmetry.space_group_name_H-M   'P 1'
#
loop_
_entity.id
_entity.type
_entity.pdbx_description
1 polymer ?
#
loop_
_entity_poly.entity_id
_entity_poly.type
_entity_poly.pdbx_seq_one_letter_code
_entity_poly.pdbx_strand_id
1 'polypeptide(L)'
;MSATQLAALARTSDPATVLRRFLAVDAVVTGANALAYLAASGPLSDLLGVDRALLLALGALLAGYAAGVGVLAARRVPGSVPVRLVIETNFAWAALSLLALALWLSPTTTGAVWTVLQALTVAGFGALQHMALKVRQGSSV
;
A
#
# COMPACT_ATOMS: atom_id res chain seq x y z
N MET A 1 -9.21 32.16 23.04
CA MET A 1 -9.21 30.80 22.45
C MET A 1 -8.69 29.84 23.50
N SER A 2 -9.54 28.91 23.97
CA SER A 2 -9.25 28.14 25.18
C SER A 2 -8.26 27.01 24.93
N ALA A 3 -7.39 26.74 25.90
CA ALA A 3 -6.47 25.59 25.94
C ALA A 3 -7.17 24.25 25.64
N THR A 4 -8.48 24.16 25.88
CA THR A 4 -9.36 23.03 25.53
C THR A 4 -9.48 22.78 24.02
N GLN A 5 -9.43 23.81 23.18
CA GLN A 5 -9.46 23.69 21.71
C GLN A 5 -8.11 23.23 21.16
N LEU A 6 -7.00 23.70 21.75
CA LEU A 6 -5.65 23.21 21.48
C LEU A 6 -5.46 21.77 21.95
N ALA A 7 -6.03 21.38 23.09
CA ALA A 7 -6.04 20.00 23.57
C ALA A 7 -7.01 19.10 22.77
N ALA A 8 -8.05 19.67 22.15
CA ALA A 8 -8.93 18.96 21.22
C ALA A 8 -8.24 18.77 19.87
N LEU A 9 -7.53 19.79 19.36
CA LEU A 9 -6.65 19.73 18.19
C LEU A 9 -5.46 18.78 18.40
N ALA A 10 -4.83 18.78 19.57
CA ALA A 10 -3.79 17.83 19.93
C ALA A 10 -4.34 16.39 20.09
N ARG A 11 -5.62 16.24 20.43
CA ARG A 11 -6.36 14.96 20.38
C ARG A 11 -6.85 14.55 18.98
N THR A 12 -6.69 15.38 17.94
CA THR A 12 -7.25 15.09 16.59
C THR A 12 -6.61 13.91 15.85
N SER A 13 -5.52 13.35 16.37
CA SER A 13 -4.90 12.16 15.79
C SER A 13 -5.15 10.96 16.69
N ASP A 14 -6.42 10.57 16.85
CA ASP A 14 -6.75 9.24 17.37
C ASP A 14 -5.92 8.21 16.57
N PRO A 15 -5.06 7.40 17.22
CA PRO A 15 -4.19 6.45 16.54
C PRO A 15 -4.95 5.51 15.59
N ALA A 16 -6.21 5.17 15.91
CA ALA A 16 -7.05 4.38 15.02
C ALA A 16 -7.43 5.17 13.75
N THR A 17 -7.72 6.47 13.87
CA THR A 17 -7.99 7.36 12.74
C THR A 17 -6.78 7.54 11.82
N VAL A 18 -5.57 7.70 12.39
CA VAL A 18 -4.33 7.79 11.61
C VAL A 18 -4.06 6.50 10.84
N LEU A 19 -4.16 5.35 11.52
CA LEU A 19 -3.98 4.04 10.89
C LEU A 19 -4.97 3.82 9.73
N ARG A 20 -6.25 4.19 9.92
CA ARG A 20 -7.28 4.11 8.87
C ARG A 20 -6.94 4.97 7.66
N ARG A 21 -6.41 6.18 7.85
CA ARG A 21 -6.00 7.06 6.75
C ARG A 21 -4.86 6.43 5.94
N PHE A 22 -3.85 5.86 6.59
CA PHE A 22 -2.76 5.18 5.88
C PHE A 22 -3.24 3.95 5.10
N LEU A 23 -4.14 3.14 5.68
CA LEU A 23 -4.77 2.03 4.96
C LEU A 23 -5.60 2.52 3.77
N ALA A 24 -6.34 3.62 3.92
CA ALA A 24 -7.14 4.18 2.84
C ALA A 24 -6.28 4.70 1.68
N VAL A 25 -5.19 5.41 1.99
CA VAL A 25 -4.25 5.89 0.97
C VAL A 25 -3.57 4.72 0.25
N ASP A 26 -3.13 3.70 0.99
CA ASP A 26 -2.58 2.48 0.39
C ASP A 26 -3.59 1.80 -0.55
N ALA A 27 -4.83 1.61 -0.10
CA ALA A 27 -5.89 1.03 -0.93
C ALA A 27 -6.18 1.85 -2.21
N VAL A 28 -6.19 3.18 -2.11
CA VAL A 28 -6.43 4.06 -3.27
C VAL A 28 -5.26 4.01 -4.24
N VAL A 29 -4.02 4.11 -3.76
CA VAL A 29 -2.84 4.10 -4.62
C VAL A 29 -2.68 2.73 -5.28
N THR A 30 -2.82 1.64 -4.51
CA THR A 30 -2.74 0.28 -5.03
C THR A 30 -3.90 -0.02 -5.99
N GLY A 31 -5.11 0.44 -5.69
CA GLY A 31 -6.27 0.31 -6.57
C GLY A 31 -6.14 1.10 -7.88
N ALA A 32 -5.63 2.32 -7.83
CA ALA A 32 -5.34 3.12 -9.02
C ALA A 32 -4.30 2.42 -9.91
N ASN A 33 -3.26 1.85 -9.30
CA ASN A 33 -2.27 1.07 -10.04
C ASN A 33 -2.87 -0.21 -10.66
N ALA A 34 -3.72 -0.92 -9.90
CA ALA A 34 -4.44 -2.09 -10.40
C ALA A 34 -5.29 -1.75 -11.63
N LEU A 35 -6.04 -0.65 -11.57
CA LEU A 35 -6.85 -0.17 -12.68
C LEU A 35 -6.00 0.23 -13.88
N ALA A 36 -4.85 0.88 -13.66
CA ALA A 36 -3.92 1.20 -14.74
C ALA A 36 -3.43 -0.08 -15.44
N TYR A 37 -3.04 -1.10 -14.67
CA TYR A 37 -2.59 -2.38 -15.23
C TYR A 37 -3.72 -3.12 -15.97
N LEU A 38 -4.95 -3.09 -15.47
CA LEU A 38 -6.09 -3.74 -16.13
C LEU A 38 -6.54 -3.02 -17.40
N ALA A 39 -6.70 -1.69 -17.34
CA ALA A 39 -7.27 -0.89 -18.42
C ALA A 39 -6.24 -0.54 -19.51
N ALA A 40 -4.97 -0.37 -19.14
CA ALA A 40 -3.90 0.07 -20.04
C ALA A 40 -2.78 -0.98 -20.18
N SER A 41 -3.09 -2.27 -19.96
CA SER A 41 -2.12 -3.38 -20.06
C SER A 41 -1.32 -3.40 -21.36
N GLY A 42 -1.92 -3.05 -22.50
CA GLY A 42 -1.23 -3.00 -23.80
C GLY A 42 -0.13 -1.94 -23.85
N PRO A 43 -0.48 -0.63 -23.78
CA PRO A 43 0.52 0.43 -23.77
C PRO A 43 1.56 0.30 -22.64
N LEU A 44 1.16 -0.18 -21.46
CA LEU A 44 2.07 -0.41 -20.34
C LEU A 44 3.01 -1.60 -20.59
N SER A 45 2.54 -2.65 -21.27
CA SER A 45 3.40 -3.78 -21.66
C SER A 45 4.56 -3.29 -22.53
N ASP A 46 4.26 -2.46 -23.53
CA ASP A 46 5.28 -1.91 -24.43
C ASP A 46 6.22 -0.94 -23.70
N LEU A 47 5.68 -0.08 -22.83
CA LEU A 47 6.46 0.90 -22.08
C LEU A 47 7.39 0.25 -21.03
N LEU A 48 6.86 -0.69 -20.26
CA LEU A 48 7.56 -1.34 -19.16
C LEU A 48 8.41 -2.53 -19.62
N GLY A 49 8.16 -3.06 -20.83
CA GLY A 49 8.79 -4.29 -21.32
C GLY A 49 8.40 -5.51 -20.50
N VAL A 50 7.16 -5.55 -20.02
CA VAL A 50 6.61 -6.65 -19.20
C VAL A 50 5.46 -7.27 -19.97
N ASP A 51 5.37 -8.59 -19.96
CA ASP A 51 4.30 -9.30 -20.63
C ASP A 51 2.90 -8.79 -20.23
N ARG A 52 2.03 -8.61 -21.23
CA ARG A 52 0.68 -8.08 -21.03
C ARG A 52 -0.18 -8.97 -20.15
N ALA A 53 -0.08 -10.30 -20.30
CA ALA A 53 -0.86 -11.22 -19.47
C ALA A 53 -0.39 -11.18 -18.01
N LEU A 54 0.92 -11.02 -17.79
CA LEU A 54 1.46 -10.76 -16.46
C LEU A 54 0.92 -9.45 -15.88
N LEU A 55 0.90 -8.34 -16.64
CA LEU A 55 0.32 -7.07 -16.17
C LEU A 55 -1.17 -7.21 -15.81
N LEU A 56 -1.95 -7.94 -16.61
CA LEU A 56 -3.37 -8.20 -16.30
C LEU A 56 -3.53 -9.03 -15.02
N ALA A 57 -2.72 -10.08 -14.84
CA ALA A 57 -2.74 -10.91 -13.65
C ALA A 57 -2.35 -10.11 -12.40
N LEU A 58 -1.30 -9.29 -12.49
CA LEU A 58 -0.89 -8.37 -11.43
C LEU A 58 -1.98 -7.35 -11.12
N GLY A 59 -2.61 -6.76 -12.15
CA GLY A 59 -3.72 -5.83 -11.98
C GLY A 59 -4.90 -6.45 -11.22
N ALA A 60 -5.29 -7.68 -11.58
CA ALA A 60 -6.37 -8.39 -10.88
C ALA A 60 -6.01 -8.70 -9.42
N LEU A 61 -4.78 -9.16 -9.17
CA LEU A 61 -4.28 -9.43 -7.82
C LEU A 61 -4.29 -8.16 -6.96
N LEU A 62 -3.75 -7.06 -7.49
CA LEU A 62 -3.68 -5.77 -6.79
C LEU A 62 -5.07 -5.19 -6.53
N ALA A 63 -6.03 -5.38 -7.44
CA ALA A 63 -7.42 -4.98 -7.22
C ALA A 63 -8.04 -5.72 -6.03
N GLY A 64 -7.82 -7.05 -5.94
CA GLY A 64 -8.28 -7.86 -4.80
C GLY A 64 -7.64 -7.40 -3.49
N TYR A 65 -6.32 -7.15 -3.50
CA TYR A 65 -5.61 -6.62 -2.33
C TYR A 65 -6.14 -5.25 -1.90
N ALA A 66 -6.25 -4.30 -2.83
CA ALA A 66 -6.76 -2.95 -2.57
C ALA A 66 -8.19 -2.98 -2.01
N ALA A 67 -9.05 -3.88 -2.50
CA ALA A 67 -10.38 -4.08 -1.95
C ALA A 67 -10.32 -4.58 -0.50
N GLY A 68 -9.47 -5.55 -0.19
CA GLY A 68 -9.27 -6.06 1.18
C GLY A 68 -8.78 -4.98 2.14
N VAL A 69 -7.76 -4.20 1.73
CA VAL A 69 -7.24 -3.07 2.52
C VAL A 69 -8.29 -1.97 2.68
N GLY A 70 -9.06 -1.67 1.62
CA GLY A 70 -10.15 -0.69 1.66
C GLY A 70 -11.27 -1.08 2.63
N VAL A 71 -11.66 -2.36 2.65
CA VAL A 71 -12.62 -2.89 3.63
C VAL A 71 -12.07 -2.76 5.05
N LEU A 72 -10.77 -3.00 5.25
CA LEU A 72 -10.13 -2.83 6.56
C LEU A 72 -10.10 -1.36 7.00
N ALA A 73 -9.81 -0.43 6.08
CA ALA A 73 -9.83 1.01 6.31
C ALA A 73 -11.23 1.56 6.65
N ALA A 74 -12.29 0.94 6.10
CA ALA A 74 -13.67 1.29 6.38
C ALA A 74 -14.12 0.92 7.81
N ARG A 75 -13.43 -0.01 8.49
CA ARG A 75 -13.76 -0.38 9.87
C ARG A 75 -13.41 0.73 10.84
N ARG A 76 -14.30 1.01 11.80
CA ARG A 76 -14.07 2.01 12.88
C ARG A 76 -12.85 1.68 13.73
N VAL A 77 -12.68 0.40 14.06
CA VAL A 77 -11.53 -0.11 14.80
C VAL A 77 -10.92 -1.27 14.00
N PRO A 78 -9.86 -1.02 13.21
CA PRO A 78 -9.16 -2.08 12.49
C PRO A 78 -8.58 -3.12 13.47
N GLY A 79 -8.74 -4.41 13.21
CA GLY A 79 -8.07 -5.44 14.01
C GLY A 79 -6.55 -5.37 13.84
N SER A 80 -5.78 -5.61 14.90
CA SER A 80 -4.30 -5.58 14.84
C SER A 80 -3.74 -6.67 13.92
N VAL A 81 -4.33 -7.86 13.93
CA VAL A 81 -3.90 -9.00 13.10
C VAL A 81 -4.08 -8.72 11.59
N PRO A 82 -5.25 -8.32 11.08
CA PRO A 82 -5.41 -7.95 9.68
C PRO A 82 -4.45 -6.84 9.23
N VAL A 83 -4.24 -5.82 10.06
CA VAL A 83 -3.31 -4.72 9.74
C VAL A 83 -1.88 -5.23 9.61
N ARG A 84 -1.47 -6.14 10.50
CA ARG A 84 -0.14 -6.74 10.44
C ARG A 84 0.06 -7.57 9.17
N LEU A 85 -0.96 -8.32 8.74
CA LEU A 85 -0.92 -9.05 7.46
C LEU A 85 -0.73 -8.10 6.27
N VAL A 86 -1.41 -6.94 6.24
CA VAL A 86 -1.23 -5.91 5.21
C VAL A 86 0.22 -5.40 5.20
N ILE A 87 0.76 -5.07 6.37
CA ILE A 87 2.15 -4.62 6.51
C ILE A 87 3.14 -5.67 6.00
N GLU A 88 2.99 -6.92 6.43
CA GLU A 88 3.86 -8.04 6.03
C GLU A 88 3.75 -8.31 4.53
N THR A 89 2.54 -8.23 3.97
CA THR A 89 2.31 -8.36 2.52
C THR A 89 3.00 -7.25 1.74
N ASN A 90 2.90 -5.99 2.20
CA ASN A 90 3.56 -4.86 1.56
C ASN A 90 5.10 -5.04 1.53
N PHE A 91 5.70 -5.48 2.63
CA PHE A 91 7.14 -5.75 2.66
C PHE A 91 7.54 -6.96 1.81
N ALA A 92 6.77 -8.04 1.88
CA ALA A 92 7.02 -9.22 1.05
C ALA A 92 6.90 -8.89 -0.44
N TRP A 93 5.91 -8.08 -0.82
CA TRP A 93 5.72 -7.63 -2.20
C TRP A 93 6.87 -6.74 -2.68
N ALA A 94 7.33 -5.81 -1.84
CA ALA A 94 8.49 -4.97 -2.15
C ALA A 94 9.75 -5.82 -2.35
N ALA A 95 10.03 -6.76 -1.44
CA ALA A 95 11.17 -7.66 -1.54
C ALA A 95 11.08 -8.54 -2.79
N LEU A 96 9.91 -9.13 -3.06
CA LEU A 96 9.68 -9.96 -4.24
C LEU A 96 9.87 -9.15 -5.53
N SER A 97 9.41 -7.90 -5.57
CA SER A 97 9.58 -7.02 -6.75
C SER A 97 11.04 -6.72 -7.04
N LEU A 98 11.86 -6.49 -6.00
CA LEU A 98 13.29 -6.25 -6.15
C LEU A 98 14.05 -7.52 -6.53
N LEU A 99 13.73 -8.65 -5.88
CA LEU A 99 14.26 -9.96 -6.26
C LEU A 99 13.89 -10.29 -7.70
N ALA A 100 12.68 -9.91 -8.12
CA ALA A 100 12.23 -10.16 -9.47
C ALA A 100 13.06 -9.43 -10.51
N LEU A 101 13.31 -8.16 -10.27
CA LEU A 101 14.18 -7.37 -11.12
C LEU A 101 15.63 -7.88 -11.14
N ALA A 102 16.10 -8.43 -10.03
CA ALA A 102 17.48 -8.92 -9.90
C ALA A 102 17.70 -10.32 -10.50
N LEU A 103 16.69 -11.19 -10.48
CA LEU A 103 16.86 -12.62 -10.73
C LEU A 103 16.16 -13.16 -11.99
N TRP A 104 15.02 -12.58 -12.39
CA TRP A 104 14.17 -13.24 -13.39
C TRP A 104 13.42 -12.30 -14.37
N LEU A 105 13.27 -11.01 -14.06
CA LEU A 105 12.67 -10.03 -14.97
C LEU A 105 13.77 -9.17 -15.61
N SER A 106 13.65 -8.95 -16.93
CA SER A 106 14.49 -8.01 -17.68
C SER A 106 13.60 -6.98 -18.40
N PRO A 107 12.94 -6.07 -17.64
CA PRO A 107 12.08 -5.05 -18.21
C PRO A 107 12.90 -3.98 -18.95
N THR A 108 12.22 -3.03 -19.60
CA THR A 108 12.89 -1.81 -20.09
C THR A 108 13.48 -1.02 -18.92
N THR A 109 14.37 -0.07 -19.19
CA THR A 109 14.86 0.88 -18.15
C THR A 109 13.71 1.58 -17.44
N THR A 110 12.68 1.98 -18.18
CA THR A 110 11.45 2.57 -17.62
C THR A 110 10.74 1.59 -16.69
N GLY A 111 10.58 0.32 -17.11
CA GLY A 111 9.98 -0.72 -16.28
C GLY A 111 10.77 -1.05 -15.03
N ALA A 112 12.11 -1.04 -15.10
CA ALA A 112 12.99 -1.23 -13.95
C ALA A 112 12.82 -0.09 -12.92
N VAL A 113 12.88 1.16 -13.39
CA VAL A 113 12.67 2.35 -12.53
C VAL A 113 11.29 2.33 -11.91
N TRP A 114 10.26 2.03 -12.69
CA TRP A 114 8.88 1.91 -12.20
C TRP A 114 8.73 0.84 -11.12
N THR A 115 9.32 -0.35 -11.34
CA THR A 115 9.29 -1.46 -10.38
C THR A 115 9.94 -1.06 -9.05
N VAL A 116 11.10 -0.38 -9.09
CA VAL A 116 11.77 0.11 -7.89
C VAL A 116 10.94 1.16 -7.17
N LEU A 117 10.41 2.15 -7.89
CA LEU A 117 9.57 3.21 -7.30
C LEU A 117 8.33 2.61 -6.63
N GLN A 118 7.68 1.65 -7.28
CA GLN A 118 6.51 0.99 -6.71
C GLN A 118 6.87 0.15 -5.47
N ALA A 119 7.98 -0.59 -5.51
CA ALA A 119 8.47 -1.37 -4.36
C ALA A 119 8.76 -0.46 -3.15
N LEU A 120 9.41 0.68 -3.36
CA LEU A 120 9.68 1.67 -2.32
C LEU A 120 8.38 2.29 -1.77
N THR A 121 7.42 2.59 -2.66
CA THR A 121 6.11 3.15 -2.26
C THR A 121 5.35 2.19 -1.35
N VAL A 122 5.27 0.91 -1.74
CA VAL A 122 4.57 -0.14 -0.99
C VAL A 122 5.27 -0.41 0.35
N ALA A 123 6.61 -0.47 0.37
CA ALA A 123 7.39 -0.56 1.60
C ALA A 123 7.16 0.66 2.52
N GLY A 124 7.05 1.85 1.95
CA GLY A 124 6.70 3.08 2.67
C GLY A 124 5.33 3.01 3.35
N PHE A 125 4.31 2.48 2.66
CA PHE A 125 3.01 2.22 3.27
C PHE A 125 3.10 1.22 4.42
N GLY A 126 3.81 0.11 4.24
CA GLY A 126 4.07 -0.86 5.31
C GLY A 126 4.73 -0.22 6.54
N ALA A 127 5.73 0.64 6.33
CA ALA A 127 6.41 1.36 7.42
C ALA A 127 5.46 2.32 8.16
N LEU A 128 4.69 3.15 7.43
CA LEU A 128 3.74 4.10 8.01
C LEU A 128 2.64 3.38 8.81
N GLN A 129 2.10 2.29 8.26
CA GLN A 129 1.10 1.45 8.93
C GLN A 129 1.69 0.78 10.19
N HIS A 130 2.93 0.30 10.13
CA HIS A 130 3.64 -0.28 11.28
C HIS A 130 3.83 0.73 12.41
N MET A 131 4.31 1.94 12.08
CA MET A 131 4.48 3.02 13.06
C MET A 131 3.14 3.39 13.71
N ALA A 132 2.08 3.57 12.91
CA ALA A 132 0.75 3.89 13.42
C ALA A 132 0.18 2.78 14.32
N LEU A 133 0.42 1.50 13.96
CA LEU A 133 0.00 0.36 14.76
C LEU A 133 0.73 0.30 16.10
N LYS A 134 2.04 0.58 16.14
CA LYS A 134 2.82 0.63 17.39
C LYS A 134 2.33 1.74 18.33
N VAL A 135 2.08 2.93 17.81
CA VAL A 135 1.55 4.05 18.61
C VAL A 135 0.21 3.68 19.25
N ARG A 136 -0.70 3.07 18.47
CA ARG A 136 -2.00 2.63 18.97
C ARG A 136 -1.89 1.61 20.11
N GLN A 137 -0.99 0.63 20.00
CA GLN A 137 -0.79 -0.39 21.04
C GLN A 137 -0.25 0.22 22.34
N GLY A 138 0.64 1.21 22.25
CA GLY A 138 1.17 1.91 23.42
C GLY A 138 0.15 2.83 24.12
N SER A 139 -0.91 3.27 23.43
CA SER A 139 -2.01 4.06 24.02
C SER A 139 -3.13 3.21 24.65
N SER A 140 -3.08 1.88 24.50
CA SER A 140 -4.07 0.95 25.05
C SER A 140 -3.60 0.22 26.33
N VAL A 141 -2.42 0.57 26.84
CA VAL A 141 -1.85 0.12 28.12
C VAL A 141 -1.98 1.24 29.13
#